data_AF-A0A1C2AZI3-F1
#
_entry.id   AF-A0A1C2AZI3-F1
#
_cell.length_a   1.000
_cell.length_b   1.000
_cell.length_c   1.000
_cell.angle_alpha   90.00
_cell.angle_beta   90.00
_cell.angle_gamma   90.00
#
_symmetry.space_group_name_H-M   'P 1'
#
loop_
_entity.id
_entity.type
_entity.pdbx_description
1 polymer ?
#
loop_
_entity_poly.entity_id
_entity_poly.type
_entity_poly.pdbx_seq_one_letter_code
_entity_poly.pdbx_strand_id
1 'polypeptide(L)'
;IRPGESTALYIDTILTRLTTIGALYLALVCLMPEFLIANYPIPFYLGGASVLIVVVVAIDTVTQIQTRMMSSQYEQLIKKTKFGR
;
A
#
# COMPACT_ATOMS: atom_id res chain seq x y z
N ILE A 1 22.69 13.70 15.41
CA ILE A 1 21.36 14.21 14.99
C ILE A 1 20.58 14.48 16.27
N ARG A 2 20.41 15.73 16.69
CA ARG A 2 19.53 16.04 17.83
C ARG A 2 18.09 15.79 17.35
N PRO A 3 17.30 14.95 18.03
CA PRO A 3 15.89 14.77 17.65
C PRO A 3 15.19 16.13 17.74
N GLY A 4 14.52 16.55 16.66
CA GLY A 4 13.91 17.87 16.55
C GLY A 4 13.52 18.26 15.12
N GLU A 5 13.27 19.56 14.93
CA GLU A 5 12.70 20.18 13.73
C GLU A 5 13.46 19.84 12.43
N SER A 6 14.79 19.76 12.47
CA SER A 6 15.59 19.43 11.29
C SER A 6 15.39 18.00 10.79
N THR A 7 15.10 17.03 11.67
CA THR A 7 14.78 15.66 11.25
C THR A 7 13.38 15.59 10.64
N ALA A 8 12.42 16.35 11.18
CA ALA A 8 11.07 16.41 10.65
C ALA A 8 11.04 17.00 9.24
N LEU A 9 11.74 18.12 9.01
CA LEU A 9 11.84 18.75 7.68
C LEU A 9 12.48 17.83 6.63
N TYR A 10 13.47 17.03 7.03
CA TYR A 10 14.09 16.06 6.13
C TYR A 10 13.13 14.94 5.73
N ILE A 11 12.39 14.39 6.70
CA ILE A 11 11.38 13.35 6.45
C ILE A 11 10.22 13.91 5.62
N ASP A 12 9.77 15.12 5.90
CA ASP A 12 8.68 15.79 5.17
C ASP A 12 9.04 16.03 3.70
N THR A 13 10.28 16.44 3.42
CA THR A 13 10.78 16.59 2.05
C THR A 13 10.76 15.26 1.29
N ILE A 14 11.16 14.17 1.94
CA ILE A 14 11.16 12.83 1.34
C ILE A 14 9.74 12.35 1.10
N LEU A 15 8.87 12.47 2.10
CA LEU A 15 7.45 12.12 2.01
C LEU A 15 6.77 12.87 0.88
N THR A 16 7.01 14.18 0.76
CA THR A 16 6.42 15.01 -0.30
C THR A 16 6.79 14.48 -1.68
N ARG A 17 8.07 14.22 -1.95
CA ARG A 17 8.51 13.66 -3.24
C ARG A 17 7.91 12.29 -3.52
N LEU A 18 7.90 11.41 -2.51
CA LEU A 18 7.36 10.06 -2.66
C LEU A 18 5.85 10.07 -2.92
N THR A 19 5.10 10.89 -2.19
CA THR A 19 3.65 11.09 -2.36
C THR A 19 3.33 11.71 -3.71
N THR A 20 4.10 12.70 -4.19
CA THR A 20 3.85 13.30 -5.52
C THR A 20 3.97 12.29 -6.66
N ILE A 21 4.96 11.38 -6.59
CA ILE A 21 5.12 10.31 -7.58
C ILE A 21 4.00 9.28 -7.44
N GLY A 22 3.64 8.91 -6.22
CA GLY A 22 2.53 7.99 -5.94
C GLY A 22 1.17 8.51 -6.44
N ALA A 23 0.87 9.79 -6.22
CA ALA A 23 -0.35 10.43 -6.68
C ALA A 23 -0.44 10.47 -8.21
N LEU A 24 0.69 10.76 -8.89
CA LEU A 24 0.76 10.71 -10.36
C LEU A 24 0.48 9.30 -10.90
N TYR A 25 1.08 8.27 -10.28
CA TYR A 25 0.83 6.88 -10.65
C TYR A 25 -0.65 6.50 -10.47
N LEU A 26 -1.26 6.82 -9.34
CA LEU A 26 -2.67 6.53 -9.07
C LEU A 26 -3.59 7.25 -10.06
N ALA A 27 -3.29 8.51 -10.39
CA ALA A 27 -4.05 9.26 -11.39
C ALA A 27 -4.01 8.60 -12.77
N LEU A 28 -2.83 8.14 -13.22
CA LEU A 28 -2.69 7.42 -14.49
C LEU A 28 -3.46 6.08 -14.50
N VAL A 29 -3.41 5.33 -13.41
CA VAL A 29 -4.14 4.06 -13.27
C VAL A 29 -5.65 4.28 -13.32
N CYS A 30 -6.16 5.38 -12.76
CA CYS A 30 -7.58 5.74 -12.84
C CYS A 30 -8.02 6.21 -14.23
N LEU A 31 -7.16 6.96 -14.93
CA LEU A 31 -7.44 7.49 -16.27
C LEU A 31 -7.48 6.41 -17.35
N MET A 32 -6.68 5.35 -17.23
CA MET A 32 -6.65 4.25 -18.20
C MET A 32 -8.05 3.66 -18.52
N PRO A 33 -8.82 3.17 -17.53
CA PRO A 33 -10.14 2.58 -17.79
C PRO A 33 -11.16 3.62 -18.28
N GLU A 34 -11.06 4.85 -17.81
CA GLU A 34 -11.94 5.95 -18.25
C GLU A 34 -11.75 6.27 -19.74
N PHE A 35 -10.50 6.26 -20.21
CA PHE A 35 -10.17 6.46 -21.63
C PHE A 35 -10.64 5.29 -22.53
N LEU A 36 -10.60 4.05 -22.02
CA LEU A 36 -11.07 2.87 -22.75
C LEU A 36 -12.60 2.88 -22.92
N ILE A 37 -13.34 3.25 -21.87
CA ILE A 37 -14.82 3.32 -21.90
C ILE A 37 -15.28 4.44 -22.85
N ALA A 38 -14.54 5.55 -22.94
CA ALA A 38 -14.89 6.67 -23.81
C ALA A 38 -14.76 6.34 -25.32
N ASN A 39 -13.82 5.47 -25.71
CA ASN A 39 -13.56 5.14 -27.11
C ASN A 39 -14.24 3.86 -27.59
N TYR A 40 -14.50 2.91 -26.68
CA TYR A 40 -15.17 1.64 -27.00
C TYR A 40 -16.45 1.51 -26.17
N PRO A 41 -17.65 1.48 -26.79
CA PRO A 41 -18.93 1.33 -26.10
C PRO A 41 -19.18 -0.12 -25.70
N ILE A 42 -18.17 -0.80 -25.15
CA ILE A 42 -18.32 -2.11 -24.54
C ILE A 42 -18.74 -1.82 -23.10
N PRO A 43 -19.90 -2.32 -22.62
CA PRO A 43 -20.34 -2.11 -21.25
C PRO A 43 -19.39 -2.85 -20.31
N PHE A 44 -18.33 -2.15 -19.90
CA PHE A 44 -17.36 -2.64 -18.96
C PHE A 44 -18.03 -2.55 -17.58
N TYR A 45 -18.73 -3.61 -17.18
CA TYR A 45 -19.36 -3.76 -15.86
C TYR A 45 -18.35 -3.59 -14.69
N LEU A 46 -17.06 -3.62 -15.01
CA LEU A 46 -15.90 -3.43 -14.14
C LEU A 46 -15.19 -2.08 -14.44
N GLY A 47 -15.87 -0.95 -14.33
CA GLY A 47 -15.27 0.38 -14.56
C GLY A 47 -14.07 0.68 -13.64
N GLY A 48 -13.39 1.83 -13.85
CA GLY A 48 -12.14 2.18 -13.14
C GLY A 48 -12.20 2.12 -11.60
N ALA A 49 -13.38 2.34 -11.02
CA ALA A 49 -13.62 2.15 -9.58
C ALA A 49 -13.45 0.69 -9.12
N SER A 50 -13.91 -0.29 -9.91
CA SER A 50 -13.78 -1.71 -9.56
C SER A 50 -12.33 -2.20 -9.61
N VAL A 51 -11.52 -1.70 -10.56
CA VAL A 51 -10.09 -1.99 -10.64
C VAL A 51 -9.35 -1.47 -9.41
N LEU A 52 -9.65 -0.23 -8.99
CA LEU A 52 -9.11 0.32 -7.74
C LEU A 52 -9.49 -0.52 -6.53
N ILE A 53 -10.76 -0.91 -6.39
CA ILE A 53 -11.23 -1.73 -5.25
C ILE A 53 -10.50 -3.07 -5.22
N VAL A 54 -10.34 -3.76 -6.35
CA VAL A 54 -9.67 -5.07 -6.40
C VAL A 54 -8.20 -4.95 -5.99
N VAL A 55 -7.48 -3.94 -6.48
CA VAL A 55 -6.06 -3.74 -6.13
C VAL A 55 -5.90 -3.42 -4.64
N VAL A 56 -6.72 -2.51 -4.11
CA VAL A 56 -6.67 -2.12 -2.69
C VAL A 56 -7.00 -3.30 -1.79
N VAL A 57 -8.09 -4.02 -2.07
CA VAL A 57 -8.48 -5.21 -1.28
C VAL A 57 -7.43 -6.32 -1.37
N ALA A 58 -6.81 -6.52 -2.54
CA ALA A 58 -5.73 -7.50 -2.68
C ALA A 58 -4.52 -7.15 -1.81
N ILE A 59 -4.09 -5.89 -1.81
CA ILE A 59 -3.01 -5.40 -0.95
C ILE A 59 -3.38 -5.58 0.52
N ASP A 60 -4.58 -5.17 0.93
CA ASP A 60 -5.08 -5.33 2.30
C ASP A 60 -5.16 -6.81 2.74
N THR A 61 -5.50 -7.70 1.82
CA THR A 61 -5.54 -9.14 2.11
C THR A 61 -4.13 -9.70 2.32
N VAL A 62 -3.18 -9.31 1.48
CA VAL A 62 -1.77 -9.74 1.59
C VAL A 62 -1.16 -9.24 2.90
N THR A 63 -1.36 -7.97 3.25
CA THR A 63 -0.81 -7.39 4.50
C THR A 63 -1.42 -8.03 5.75
N GLN A 64 -2.72 -8.35 5.74
CA GLN A 64 -3.36 -9.09 6.82
C GLN A 64 -2.79 -10.50 7.00
N ILE A 65 -2.54 -11.23 5.90
CA ILE A 65 -1.93 -12.56 5.94
C ILE A 65 -0.51 -12.48 6.51
N GLN A 66 0.29 -11.53 6.06
CA GLN A 66 1.66 -11.31 6.57
C GLN A 66 1.67 -10.98 8.06
N THR A 67 0.75 -10.14 8.53
CA THR A 67 0.65 -9.76 9.95
C THR A 67 0.33 -10.96 10.84
N ARG A 68 -0.60 -11.84 10.41
CA ARG A 68 -0.92 -13.08 11.14
C ARG A 68 0.28 -14.04 11.15
N MET A 69 0.99 -14.18 10.04
CA MET A 69 2.20 -15.01 9.95
C MET A 69 3.33 -14.49 10.84
N MET A 70 3.58 -13.19 10.86
CA MET A 70 4.57 -12.58 11.76
C MET A 70 4.19 -12.78 13.23
N SER A 71 2.92 -12.60 13.61
CA SER A 71 2.46 -12.85 14.99
C SER A 71 2.75 -14.29 15.44
N SER A 72 2.54 -15.28 14.57
CA SER A 72 2.88 -16.67 14.86
C SER A 72 4.39 -16.92 14.96
N GLN A 73 5.21 -16.21 14.19
CA GLN A 73 6.68 -16.29 14.29
C GLN A 73 7.21 -15.60 15.56
N TYR A 74 6.60 -14.49 15.99
CA TYR A 74 6.92 -13.82 17.26
C TYR A 74 6.61 -14.71 18.47
N GLU A 75 5.46 -15.39 18.50
CA GLU A 75 5.14 -16.37 19.56
C GLU A 75 6.18 -17.49 19.62
N GLN A 76 6.63 -18.00 18.47
CA GLN A 76 7.64 -19.05 18.42
C GLN A 76 9.02 -18.57 18.90
N LEU A 77 9.42 -17.35 18.55
CA LEU A 77 10.68 -16.75 19.03
C LEU A 77 10.65 -16.53 20.56
N ILE A 78 9.56 -16.01 21.11
CA ILE A 78 9.40 -15.82 22.56
C ILE A 78 9.36 -17.17 23.31
N LYS A 79 8.66 -18.17 22.76
CA LYS A 79 8.59 -19.52 23.37
C LYS A 79 9.95 -20.22 23.37
N LYS A 80 10.78 -20.02 22.33
CA LYS A 80 12.14 -20.59 22.26
C LYS A 80 13.09 -19.97 23.29
N THR A 81 12.93 -18.68 23.61
CA THR A 81 13.71 -18.01 24.67
C THR A 81 13.30 -18.47 26.08
N LYS A 82 12.03 -18.83 26.29
CA LYS A 82 11.53 -19.27 27.61
C LYS A 82 11.94 -20.70 28.01
N PHE A 83 12.33 -21.54 27.05
CA PHE A 83 12.74 -22.94 27.27
C PHE A 83 14.27 -23.12 27.43
N GLY A 84 15.03 -22.02 27.40
CA GLY A 84 16.49 -21.99 27.57
C GLY A 84 16.95 -21.64 29.00
N ARG A 85 16.09 -21.76 30.00
CA ARG A 85 16.47 -21.79 31.43
C ARG A 85 15.89 -23.03 32.08
#